data_AF-A0A2D4VGP1-F1
#
_entry.id   AF-A0A2D4VGP1-F1
#
_cell.length_a   1.000
_cell.length_b   1.000
_cell.length_c   1.000
_cell.angle_alpha   90.00
_cell.angle_beta   90.00
_cell.angle_gamma   90.00
#
_symmetry.space_group_name_H-M   'P 1'
#
loop_
_entity.id
_entity.type
_entity.pdbx_description
1 polymer ?
#
loop_
_entity_poly.entity_id
_entity_poly.type
_entity_poly.pdbx_seq_one_letter_code
_entity_poly.pdbx_strand_id
1 'polypeptide(L)'
;KYSRVPLFPDANGQRPPADLGDEQGQLVRWTFDLDSNSDSYTEEALTDLGGEFPRLDERFAGLNYRHGYYGAQKRGDEPGASFDTLVHIDLKTGKRQEWEPGAGKFVHEPVFVPRAADASEGEGFITSLVYDGERNLSDFVVLDAENMSSGPLARVELPTRVPFGFHGNWLDG
;
A
#
# COMPACT_ATOMS: atom_id res chain seq x y z
N LYS A 1 -3.50 9.19 -6.25
CA LYS A 1 -3.59 10.31 -7.22
C LYS A 1 -2.20 10.72 -7.65
N TYR A 2 -1.95 10.71 -8.95
CA TYR A 2 -0.76 11.28 -9.56
C TYR A 2 -1.06 12.69 -10.08
N SER A 3 -0.04 13.52 -10.29
CA SER A 3 -0.15 14.85 -10.92
C SER A 3 -0.70 14.77 -12.36
N ARG A 4 -0.54 13.61 -13.00
CA ARG A 4 -0.97 13.26 -14.36
C ARG A 4 -1.31 11.79 -14.44
N VAL A 5 -2.03 11.36 -15.47
CA VAL A 5 -2.32 9.93 -15.68
C VAL A 5 -1.03 9.24 -16.18
N PRO A 6 -0.44 8.30 -15.42
CA PRO A 6 0.76 7.59 -15.85
C PRO A 6 0.50 6.79 -17.13
N LEU A 7 1.47 6.72 -18.05
CA LEU A 7 1.45 5.82 -19.21
C LEU A 7 0.33 6.09 -20.24
N PHE A 8 -0.54 7.09 -20.03
CA PHE A 8 -1.58 7.49 -20.97
C PHE A 8 -1.32 8.90 -21.52
N PRO A 9 -1.73 9.20 -22.77
CA PRO A 9 -1.69 10.57 -23.30
C PRO A 9 -2.57 11.52 -22.48
N ASP A 10 -2.20 12.79 -22.43
CA ASP A 10 -3.05 13.85 -21.88
C ASP A 10 -4.26 14.16 -22.82
N ALA A 11 -5.11 15.09 -22.41
CA ALA A 11 -6.27 15.51 -23.19
C ALA A 11 -5.93 16.09 -24.58
N ASN A 12 -4.67 16.50 -24.81
CA ASN A 12 -4.16 17.00 -26.08
C ASN A 12 -3.45 15.90 -26.90
N GLY A 13 -3.44 14.65 -26.42
CA GLY A 13 -2.75 13.53 -27.05
C GLY A 13 -1.24 13.50 -26.83
N GLN A 14 -0.69 14.37 -25.97
CA GLN A 14 0.73 14.34 -25.63
C GLN A 14 1.01 13.19 -24.66
N ARG A 15 1.95 12.32 -25.05
CA ARG A 15 2.42 11.26 -24.14
C ARG A 15 3.38 11.86 -23.12
N PRO A 16 3.16 11.62 -21.81
CA PRO A 16 4.17 11.95 -20.82
C PRO A 16 5.45 11.13 -21.08
N PRO A 17 6.62 11.60 -20.60
CA PRO A 17 7.79 10.74 -20.41
C PRO A 17 7.38 9.38 -19.83
N ALA A 18 8.02 8.31 -20.32
CA ALA A 18 7.75 6.95 -19.84
C ALA A 18 8.10 6.77 -18.36
N ASP A 19 8.98 7.64 -17.85
CA ASP A 19 9.37 7.74 -16.46
C ASP A 19 8.49 8.75 -15.71
N LEU A 20 8.01 8.34 -14.54
CA LEU A 20 7.28 9.21 -13.62
C LEU A 20 8.21 10.12 -12.80
N GLY A 21 9.52 9.88 -12.82
CA GLY A 21 10.49 10.58 -11.97
C GLY A 21 10.12 10.46 -10.49
N ASP A 22 10.27 11.54 -9.74
CA ASP A 22 9.93 11.60 -8.32
C ASP A 22 8.40 11.67 -8.03
N GLU A 23 7.54 11.51 -9.05
CA GLU A 23 6.08 11.59 -8.86
C GLU A 23 5.52 10.34 -8.19
N GLN A 24 5.31 10.42 -6.87
CA GLN A 24 4.67 9.35 -6.10
C GLN A 24 3.14 9.48 -6.08
N GLY A 25 2.45 8.34 -6.18
CA GLY A 25 1.00 8.27 -6.01
C GLY A 25 0.60 8.72 -4.60
N GLN A 26 -0.30 9.72 -4.50
CA GLN A 26 -0.79 10.23 -3.22
C GLN A 26 -2.13 9.59 -2.83
N LEU A 27 -2.32 9.24 -1.56
CA LEU A 27 -3.64 8.84 -1.06
C LEU A 27 -4.52 10.09 -0.90
N VAL A 28 -5.59 10.17 -1.68
CA VAL A 28 -6.48 11.35 -1.73
C VAL A 28 -7.93 10.90 -1.61
N ARG A 29 -8.69 11.52 -0.71
CA ARG A 29 -10.14 11.37 -0.61
C ARG A 29 -10.83 12.36 -1.53
N TRP A 30 -11.74 11.86 -2.35
CA TRP A 30 -12.59 12.66 -3.21
C TRP A 30 -14.01 12.62 -2.64
N THR A 31 -14.65 13.78 -2.49
CA THR A 31 -16.01 13.88 -1.95
C THR A 31 -16.92 14.53 -2.98
N PHE A 32 -18.03 13.85 -3.27
CA PHE A 32 -19.06 14.29 -4.19
C PHE A 32 -20.36 14.51 -3.43
N ASP A 33 -20.92 15.71 -3.49
CA ASP A 33 -22.25 16.01 -2.96
C ASP A 33 -23.29 15.83 -4.06
N LEU A 34 -24.01 14.71 -3.99
CA LEU A 34 -25.01 14.35 -4.99
C LEU A 34 -26.29 15.21 -4.91
N ASP A 35 -26.54 15.88 -3.78
CA ASP A 35 -27.69 16.77 -3.63
C ASP A 35 -27.42 18.16 -4.23
N SER A 36 -26.16 18.54 -4.39
CA SER A 36 -25.74 19.84 -4.90
C SER A 36 -26.14 20.12 -6.37
N ASN A 37 -26.46 19.08 -7.15
CA ASN A 37 -26.67 19.15 -8.60
C ASN A 37 -25.54 19.90 -9.35
N SER A 38 -24.30 19.74 -8.89
CA SER A 38 -23.11 20.31 -9.51
C SER A 38 -22.13 19.24 -9.97
N ASP A 39 -21.21 19.61 -10.86
CA ASP A 39 -20.04 18.81 -11.23
C ASP A 39 -18.84 19.07 -10.30
N SER A 40 -19.04 19.83 -9.22
CA SER A 40 -18.01 20.14 -8.24
C SER A 40 -17.76 18.97 -7.29
N TYR A 41 -16.52 18.86 -6.83
CA TYR A 41 -16.10 17.88 -5.85
C TYR A 41 -14.95 18.48 -5.01
N THR A 42 -14.72 17.92 -3.83
CA THR A 42 -13.56 18.30 -3.00
C THR A 42 -12.53 17.18 -2.98
N GLU A 43 -11.27 17.57 -2.84
CA GLU A 43 -10.15 16.65 -2.67
C GLU A 43 -9.43 16.94 -1.35
N GLU A 44 -9.06 15.88 -0.64
CA GLU A 44 -8.29 15.93 0.59
C GLU A 44 -7.13 14.94 0.50
N ALA A 45 -5.89 15.43 0.52
CA ALA A 45 -4.72 14.57 0.67
C ALA A 45 -4.69 13.99 2.09
N LEU A 46 -4.68 12.65 2.19
CA LEU A 46 -4.77 11.96 3.48
C LEU A 46 -3.41 11.68 4.11
N THR A 47 -2.35 11.81 3.33
CA THR A 47 -0.96 11.52 3.72
C THR A 47 -0.01 12.37 2.88
N ASP A 48 1.17 12.66 3.42
CA ASP A 48 2.32 13.25 2.72
C ASP A 48 3.34 12.19 2.26
N LEU A 49 3.15 10.92 2.63
CA LEU A 49 3.96 9.80 2.14
C LEU A 49 3.23 9.09 1.02
N GLY A 50 3.75 9.24 -0.20
CA GLY A 50 3.23 8.57 -1.38
C GLY A 50 3.43 7.06 -1.36
N GLY A 51 2.60 6.36 -2.14
CA GLY A 51 2.60 4.91 -2.24
C GLY A 51 1.45 4.40 -3.09
N GLU A 52 1.40 3.09 -3.25
CA GLU A 52 0.44 2.39 -4.10
C GLU A 52 0.10 1.02 -3.51
N PHE A 53 -0.72 0.26 -4.22
CA PHE A 53 -1.27 -1.02 -3.74
C PHE A 53 -2.04 -0.84 -2.42
N PRO A 54 -3.04 0.06 -2.37
CA PRO A 54 -3.82 0.31 -1.16
C PRO A 54 -4.70 -0.87 -0.81
N ARG A 55 -4.78 -1.16 0.48
CA ARG A 55 -5.57 -2.23 1.07
C ARG A 55 -6.24 -1.71 2.33
N LEU A 56 -7.31 -2.37 2.73
CA LEU A 56 -8.05 -2.10 3.95
C LEU A 56 -8.50 -3.43 4.56
N ASP A 57 -9.19 -3.34 5.69
CA ASP A 57 -9.98 -4.46 6.19
C ASP A 57 -11.18 -4.70 5.26
N GLU A 58 -11.14 -5.80 4.49
CA GLU A 58 -12.16 -6.13 3.48
C GLU A 58 -13.57 -6.27 4.06
N ARG A 59 -13.71 -6.48 5.38
CA ARG A 59 -15.02 -6.48 6.06
C ARG A 59 -15.71 -5.11 6.03
N PHE A 60 -14.94 -4.05 5.76
CA PHE A 60 -15.38 -2.65 5.67
C PHE A 60 -15.37 -2.12 4.23
N ALA A 61 -15.18 -2.98 3.22
CA ALA A 61 -15.23 -2.58 1.82
C ALA A 61 -16.58 -1.95 1.46
N GLY A 62 -16.55 -0.73 0.91
CA GLY A 62 -17.75 0.05 0.57
C GLY A 62 -18.47 0.68 1.76
N LEU A 63 -17.93 0.56 2.98
CA LEU A 63 -18.47 1.15 4.20
C LEU A 63 -17.60 2.30 4.70
N ASN A 64 -18.04 2.96 5.78
CA ASN A 64 -17.18 3.87 6.53
C ASN A 64 -16.05 3.06 7.18
N TYR A 65 -14.81 3.50 6.97
CA TYR A 65 -13.61 2.83 7.45
C TYR A 65 -12.56 3.87 7.90
N ARG A 66 -11.56 3.38 8.63
CA ARG A 66 -10.50 4.15 9.27
C ARG A 66 -9.10 3.63 8.96
N HIS A 67 -8.90 2.33 8.76
CA HIS A 67 -7.57 1.74 8.63
C HIS A 67 -7.22 1.49 7.16
N GLY A 68 -6.08 2.02 6.72
CA GLY A 68 -5.52 1.80 5.38
C GLY A 68 -4.10 1.26 5.45
N TYR A 69 -3.73 0.41 4.48
CA TYR A 69 -2.41 -0.20 4.37
C TYR A 69 -1.90 -0.10 2.94
N TYR A 70 -0.62 0.15 2.72
CA TYR A 70 -0.06 0.29 1.36
C TYR A 70 1.46 0.12 1.32
N GLY A 71 2.02 -0.01 0.12
CA GLY A 71 3.47 -0.01 -0.11
C GLY A 71 3.97 1.38 -0.47
N ALA A 72 5.11 1.79 0.08
CA ALA A 72 5.77 3.07 -0.21
C ALA A 72 7.23 2.88 -0.65
N GLN A 73 7.81 3.91 -1.29
CA GLN A 73 9.22 3.99 -1.68
C GLN A 73 9.90 5.11 -0.87
N LYS A 74 10.81 4.76 0.03
CA LYS A 74 11.49 5.75 0.91
C LYS A 74 12.99 5.85 0.70
N ARG A 75 13.65 4.77 0.27
CA ARG A 75 15.11 4.69 0.09
C ARG A 75 15.58 5.11 -1.31
N GLY A 76 14.68 5.64 -2.13
CA GLY A 76 14.97 6.10 -3.49
C GLY A 76 15.11 4.95 -4.48
N ASP A 77 15.76 5.21 -5.61
CA ASP A 77 15.88 4.25 -6.71
C ASP A 77 17.00 3.23 -6.43
N GLU A 78 16.65 2.14 -5.76
CA GLU A 78 17.48 0.94 -5.66
C GLU A 78 17.11 -0.08 -6.77
N PRO A 79 18.09 -0.74 -7.41
CA PRO A 79 17.81 -1.83 -8.35
C PRO A 79 17.06 -2.99 -7.66
N GLY A 80 15.82 -3.25 -8.07
CA GLY A 80 15.02 -4.35 -7.51
C GLY A 80 13.52 -4.17 -7.71
N ALA A 81 12.90 -3.19 -7.04
CA ALA A 81 11.49 -2.85 -7.18
C ALA A 81 11.15 -1.47 -6.60
N SER A 82 9.92 -1.03 -6.90
CA SER A 82 9.40 0.30 -6.55
C SER A 82 8.99 0.47 -5.09
N PHE A 83 8.80 -0.59 -4.29
CA PHE A 83 8.36 -0.45 -2.89
C PHE A 83 9.30 -1.14 -1.93
N ASP A 84 9.57 -0.46 -0.83
CA ASP A 84 10.64 -0.79 0.09
C ASP A 84 10.19 -0.63 1.56
N THR A 85 8.94 -0.22 1.75
CA THR A 85 8.31 0.10 3.04
C THR A 85 6.85 -0.33 3.01
N LEU A 86 6.38 -1.02 4.06
CA LEU A 86 4.95 -1.22 4.30
C LEU A 86 4.44 -0.14 5.26
N VAL A 87 3.27 0.41 4.97
CA VAL A 87 2.68 1.52 5.72
C VAL A 87 1.29 1.14 6.22
N HIS A 88 1.01 1.47 7.48
CA HIS A 88 -0.35 1.59 8.03
C HIS A 88 -0.66 3.07 8.25
N ILE A 89 -1.85 3.51 7.85
CA ILE A 89 -2.39 4.83 8.13
C ILE A 89 -3.74 4.73 8.85
N ASP A 90 -3.87 5.49 9.94
CA ASP A 90 -5.15 5.76 10.59
C ASP A 90 -5.76 7.01 9.98
N LEU A 91 -6.76 6.84 9.10
CA LEU A 91 -7.41 7.90 8.35
C LEU A 91 -8.24 8.86 9.22
N LYS A 92 -8.49 8.52 10.48
CA LYS A 92 -9.18 9.42 11.43
C LYS A 92 -8.20 10.37 12.09
N THR A 93 -6.96 9.92 12.35
CA THR A 93 -5.95 10.72 13.07
C THR A 93 -4.83 11.25 12.19
N GLY A 94 -4.69 10.74 10.96
CA GLY A 94 -3.58 11.01 10.06
C GLY A 94 -2.25 10.37 10.48
N LYS A 95 -2.23 9.61 11.58
CA LYS A 95 -1.00 8.98 12.08
C LYS A 95 -0.64 7.76 11.22
N ARG A 96 0.65 7.57 11.01
CA ARG A 96 1.21 6.42 10.29
C ARG A 96 2.11 5.57 11.17
N GLN A 97 2.16 4.29 10.84
CA GLN A 97 3.22 3.37 11.25
C GLN A 97 3.85 2.79 9.98
N GLU A 98 5.16 2.58 10.02
CA GLU A 98 5.94 2.19 8.86
C GLU A 98 6.89 1.06 9.26
N TRP A 99 7.07 0.10 8.35
CA TRP A 99 8.04 -0.96 8.51
C TRP A 99 8.90 -1.13 7.26
N GLU A 100 10.21 -1.14 7.47
CA GLU A 100 11.22 -1.32 6.44
C GLU A 100 11.97 -2.65 6.68
N PRO A 101 12.02 -3.55 5.70
CA PRO A 101 12.72 -4.83 5.83
C PRO A 101 14.26 -4.69 5.82
N GLY A 102 14.78 -3.52 5.48
CA GLY A 102 16.20 -3.18 5.38
C GLY A 102 16.64 -2.89 3.93
N ALA A 103 17.89 -2.43 3.77
CA ALA A 103 18.47 -2.12 2.46
C ALA A 103 18.50 -3.34 1.53
N GLY A 104 18.31 -3.14 0.22
CA GLY A 104 18.28 -4.21 -0.78
C GLY A 104 17.10 -5.18 -0.66
N LYS A 105 16.10 -4.85 0.18
CA LYS A 105 14.87 -5.63 0.36
C LYS A 105 13.65 -4.81 -0.05
N PHE A 106 12.74 -5.48 -0.73
CA PHE A 106 11.60 -4.86 -1.39
C PHE A 106 10.32 -5.58 -1.03
N VAL A 107 9.24 -4.83 -0.85
CA VAL A 107 7.95 -5.36 -0.37
C VAL A 107 6.96 -5.48 -1.53
N HIS A 108 6.11 -6.49 -1.48
CA HIS A 108 4.98 -6.65 -2.39
C HIS A 108 3.70 -5.99 -1.80
N GLU A 109 2.61 -6.02 -2.55
CA GLU A 109 1.28 -5.63 -2.06
C GLU A 109 1.00 -6.27 -0.67
N PRO A 110 0.63 -5.47 0.36
CA PRO A 110 0.19 -6.02 1.62
C PRO A 110 -1.19 -6.71 1.48
N VAL A 111 -1.56 -7.58 2.40
CA VAL A 111 -2.92 -8.12 2.49
C VAL A 111 -3.31 -8.19 3.96
N PHE A 112 -4.42 -7.55 4.30
CA PHE A 112 -4.99 -7.61 5.65
C PHE A 112 -5.69 -8.95 5.89
N VAL A 113 -5.49 -9.49 7.09
CA VAL A 113 -6.14 -10.70 7.59
C VAL A 113 -6.68 -10.41 8.98
N PRO A 114 -8.00 -10.52 9.22
CA PRO A 114 -8.57 -10.24 10.54
C PRO A 114 -8.08 -11.26 11.57
N ARG A 115 -7.91 -10.81 12.83
CA ARG A 115 -7.52 -11.70 13.93
C ARG A 115 -8.57 -12.80 14.18
N ALA A 116 -9.83 -12.42 14.06
CA ALA A 116 -11.02 -13.25 14.22
C ALA A 116 -12.17 -12.60 13.45
N ALA A 117 -13.25 -13.36 13.19
CA ALA A 117 -14.41 -12.86 12.45
C ALA A 117 -15.05 -11.61 13.10
N ASP A 118 -15.05 -11.56 14.43
CA ASP A 118 -15.62 -10.49 15.26
C ASP A 118 -14.59 -9.47 15.77
N ALA A 119 -13.33 -9.56 15.33
CA ALA A 119 -12.28 -8.60 15.68
C ALA A 119 -12.66 -7.18 15.23
N SER A 120 -12.15 -6.18 15.92
CA SER A 120 -12.37 -4.77 15.52
C SER A 120 -11.79 -4.48 14.13
N GLU A 121 -12.21 -3.38 13.49
CA GLU A 121 -11.59 -2.92 12.24
C GLU A 121 -10.07 -2.76 12.44
N GLY A 122 -9.28 -3.36 11.54
CA GLY A 122 -7.82 -3.25 11.60
C GLY A 122 -7.14 -4.10 12.69
N GLU A 123 -7.90 -4.80 13.54
CA GLU A 123 -7.37 -5.76 14.51
C GLU A 123 -7.06 -7.09 13.80
N GLY A 124 -5.78 -7.33 13.54
CA GLY A 124 -5.37 -8.46 12.74
C GLY A 124 -3.92 -8.43 12.33
N PHE A 125 -3.68 -8.89 11.12
CA PHE A 125 -2.36 -9.09 10.56
C PHE A 125 -2.24 -8.45 9.19
N ILE A 126 -1.04 -7.97 8.90
CA ILE A 126 -0.63 -7.62 7.54
C ILE A 126 0.33 -8.67 7.04
N THR A 127 0.00 -9.26 5.90
CA THR A 127 0.86 -10.21 5.22
C THR A 127 1.43 -9.58 3.95
N SER A 128 2.67 -9.93 3.60
CA SER A 128 3.29 -9.50 2.34
C SER A 128 4.44 -10.44 1.99
N LEU A 129 4.89 -10.38 0.75
CA LEU A 129 6.16 -10.97 0.32
C LEU A 129 7.25 -9.91 0.39
N VAL A 130 8.44 -10.31 0.81
CA VAL A 130 9.65 -9.49 0.81
C VAL A 130 10.66 -10.16 -0.09
N TYR A 131 11.08 -9.50 -1.17
CA TYR A 131 12.23 -9.92 -1.97
C TYR A 131 13.52 -9.43 -1.30
N ASP A 132 14.47 -10.34 -1.14
CA ASP A 132 15.82 -10.07 -0.61
C ASP A 132 16.83 -10.19 -1.76
N GLY A 133 17.38 -9.06 -2.18
CA GLY A 133 18.31 -8.98 -3.31
C GLY A 133 19.67 -9.62 -3.05
N GLU A 134 20.12 -9.71 -1.79
CA GLU A 134 21.40 -10.33 -1.44
C GLU A 134 21.34 -11.84 -1.61
N ARG A 135 20.26 -12.45 -1.12
CA ARG A 135 20.04 -13.91 -1.23
C ARG A 135 19.40 -14.32 -2.54
N ASN A 136 18.81 -13.37 -3.28
CA ASN A 136 17.95 -13.62 -4.44
C ASN A 136 16.81 -14.63 -4.10
N LEU A 137 16.18 -14.42 -2.93
CA LEU A 137 15.08 -15.23 -2.39
C LEU A 137 13.96 -14.32 -1.90
N SER A 138 12.81 -14.88 -1.60
CA SER A 138 11.69 -14.15 -1.00
C SER A 138 11.29 -14.73 0.34
N ASP A 139 10.81 -13.89 1.23
CA ASP A 139 10.20 -14.30 2.49
C ASP A 139 8.72 -13.90 2.49
N PHE A 140 7.84 -14.73 3.05
CA PHE A 140 6.49 -14.33 3.43
C PHE A 140 6.51 -13.81 4.86
N VAL A 141 6.06 -12.58 5.08
CA VAL A 141 6.08 -11.93 6.39
C VAL A 141 4.67 -11.72 6.91
N VAL A 142 4.52 -11.82 8.23
CA VAL A 142 3.28 -11.54 8.95
C VAL A 142 3.61 -10.49 10.01
N LEU A 143 2.98 -9.33 9.92
CA LEU A 143 3.09 -8.22 10.86
C LEU A 143 1.82 -8.09 11.68
N ASP A 144 1.95 -7.51 12.87
CA ASP A 144 0.81 -7.00 13.63
C ASP A 144 0.25 -5.75 12.91
N ALA A 145 -1.02 -5.77 12.55
CA ALA A 145 -1.66 -4.68 11.81
C ALA A 145 -1.83 -3.40 12.65
N GLU A 146 -1.76 -3.49 13.98
CA GLU A 146 -1.87 -2.36 14.91
C GLU A 146 -0.50 -1.84 15.39
N ASN A 147 0.56 -2.60 15.13
CA ASN A 147 1.91 -2.33 15.59
C ASN A 147 2.97 -2.72 14.55
N MET A 148 2.80 -2.22 13.32
CA MET A 148 3.64 -2.56 12.19
C MET A 148 5.12 -2.21 12.41
N SER A 149 5.41 -1.12 13.11
CA SER A 149 6.80 -0.66 13.34
C SER A 149 7.64 -1.62 14.18
N SER A 150 7.00 -2.54 14.92
CA SER A 150 7.71 -3.60 15.67
C SER A 150 8.27 -4.71 14.77
N GLY A 151 7.91 -4.70 13.48
CA GLY A 151 8.36 -5.68 12.51
C GLY A 151 7.54 -6.98 12.52
N PRO A 152 8.02 -8.01 11.82
CA PRO A 152 7.25 -9.23 11.61
C PRO A 152 7.15 -10.06 12.89
N LEU A 153 5.91 -10.48 13.20
CA LEU A 153 5.61 -11.52 14.19
C LEU A 153 6.12 -12.89 13.71
N ALA A 154 6.06 -13.11 12.40
CA ALA A 154 6.54 -14.33 11.77
C ALA A 154 7.13 -14.04 10.40
N ARG A 155 8.11 -14.87 10.02
CA ARG A 155 8.75 -14.88 8.71
C ARG A 155 8.87 -16.32 8.24
N VAL A 156 8.39 -16.59 7.02
CA VAL A 156 8.56 -17.86 6.33
C VAL A 156 9.52 -17.63 5.18
N GLU A 157 10.70 -18.20 5.27
CA GLU A 157 11.71 -18.13 4.20
C GLU A 157 11.29 -19.06 3.05
N LEU A 158 11.17 -18.51 1.84
CA LEU A 158 10.85 -19.32 0.66
C LEU A 158 12.15 -19.79 0.00
N PRO A 159 12.21 -21.03 -0.51
CA PRO A 159 13.41 -21.57 -1.15
C PRO A 159 13.62 -21.04 -2.57
N THR A 160 12.81 -20.06 -3.01
CA THR A 160 12.88 -19.45 -4.33
C THR A 160 12.48 -17.99 -4.27
N ARG A 161 12.97 -17.20 -5.23
CA ARG A 161 12.43 -15.86 -5.48
C ARG A 161 10.99 -15.97 -5.95
N VAL A 162 10.12 -15.14 -5.37
CA VAL A 162 8.80 -14.83 -5.95
C VAL A 162 8.96 -13.60 -6.85
N PRO A 163 8.65 -13.68 -8.16
CA PRO A 163 8.70 -12.51 -9.03
C PRO A 163 7.72 -11.42 -8.56
N PHE A 164 8.05 -10.16 -8.81
CA PHE A 164 7.12 -9.06 -8.55
C PHE A 164 5.82 -9.29 -9.32
N GLY A 165 4.75 -9.45 -8.57
CA GLY A 165 3.40 -9.66 -9.08
C GLY A 165 2.59 -8.38 -9.00
N PHE A 166 1.27 -8.55 -9.11
CA PHE A 166 0.30 -7.49 -8.90
C PHE A 166 -0.50 -7.81 -7.64
N HIS A 167 -1.75 -8.22 -7.81
CA HIS A 167 -2.69 -8.32 -6.70
C HIS A 167 -2.77 -9.73 -6.11
N GLY A 168 -3.08 -9.79 -4.82
CA GLY A 168 -3.37 -10.99 -4.05
C GLY A 168 -4.52 -10.77 -3.09
N ASN A 169 -5.20 -11.85 -2.71
CA ASN A 169 -6.29 -11.82 -1.73
C ASN A 169 -6.13 -12.92 -0.71
N TRP A 170 -6.62 -12.67 0.50
CA TRP A 170 -6.79 -13.66 1.53
C TRP A 170 -8.19 -14.26 1.46
N LEU A 171 -8.29 -15.57 1.66
CA LEU A 171 -9.56 -16.28 1.78
C LEU A 171 -9.47 -17.15 3.03
N ASP A 172 -10.46 -17.00 3.92
CA ASP A 172 -10.57 -17.87 5.09
C ASP A 172 -10.84 -19.32 4.68
N GLY A 173 -10.29 -20.25 5.47
CA GLY A 173 -10.36 -21.70 5.24
C GLY A 173 -11.63 -22.37 5.73
#